data_AF-A9H902-F1
#
_entry.id   AF-A9H902-F1
#
_cell.length_a   1.000
_cell.length_b   1.000
_cell.length_c   1.000
_cell.angle_alpha   90.00
_cell.angle_beta   90.00
_cell.angle_gamma   90.00
#
_symmetry.space_group_name_H-M   'P 1'
#
loop_
_entity.id
_entity.type
_entity.pdbx_description
1 polymer ?
#
loop_
_entity_poly.entity_id
_entity_poly.type
_entity_poly.pdbx_seq_one_letter_code
_entity_poly.pdbx_strand_id
1 'polypeptide(L)'
;MPDPFASLAEAHASVHVPPGATGWRRLMAFAGPGYMVSVGYMDPGNWATDLAGGSAFGYRLLSVIMLSNLMAILLQALSARLGIATGRDLAQACRDRFPMPVTIALWLACEAAIIACDLAEVIGTAIALQLLFGLPLLPGAILTGLDAALVLMLMNRGFRVLEAFVIGLLVIIAACFLVQILAAAPPVAAVLRGLVPTPALLTDPAMLYVAIGIIGATVMPHNLYLHSSIVQTRAYDRSEAGRRDAIRWATWDSTLALMMALFINAAILIVASAAFHGSGHRDVADIGQAYRLISPLLGLGVASTLFAVALLAAGMNSTVTGTLAGQIVMEGFLHVRLPHWARRLLTRGLAIVPVVVVTALYGAAGTNRLLVFSQVVLSMQLPFAVIPLVWFVADRRMMGSFAISRGFAALSWLVALVILALNGKLLWDMATG
;
A
#
# COMPACT_ATOMS: atom_id res chain seq x y z
N MET A 1 -15.68 -25.80 17.17
CA MET A 1 -14.65 -24.96 17.81
C MET A 1 -13.96 -24.16 16.71
N PRO A 2 -13.65 -22.87 16.90
CA PRO A 2 -12.85 -22.13 15.92
C PRO A 2 -11.49 -22.82 15.76
N ASP A 3 -11.05 -22.99 14.51
CA ASP A 3 -9.75 -23.59 14.20
C ASP A 3 -8.64 -22.71 14.81
N PRO A 4 -7.80 -23.24 15.73
CA PRO A 4 -6.70 -22.49 16.33
C PRO A 4 -5.61 -22.12 15.31
N PHE A 5 -5.70 -22.58 14.06
CA PHE A 5 -4.83 -22.13 12.97
C PHE A 5 -5.56 -21.27 11.93
N ALA A 6 -6.80 -20.85 12.19
CA ALA A 6 -7.48 -19.88 11.33
C ALA A 6 -6.76 -18.53 11.36
N SER A 7 -6.54 -17.96 10.17
CA SER A 7 -6.00 -16.62 10.02
C SER A 7 -6.93 -15.59 10.68
N LEU A 8 -6.36 -14.65 11.43
CA LEU A 8 -7.09 -13.66 12.25
C LEU A 8 -8.18 -14.33 13.10
N ALA A 9 -7.83 -15.33 13.90
CA ALA A 9 -8.77 -16.13 14.70
C ALA A 9 -9.75 -15.28 15.55
N GLU A 10 -9.34 -14.09 15.98
CA GLU A 10 -10.16 -13.14 16.75
C GLU A 10 -11.29 -12.46 15.95
N ALA A 11 -11.13 -12.37 14.62
CA ALA A 11 -12.06 -11.68 13.72
C ALA A 11 -12.58 -12.56 12.57
N HIS A 12 -12.18 -13.83 12.53
CA HIS A 12 -12.60 -14.79 11.51
C HIS A 12 -14.12 -14.95 11.49
N ALA A 13 -14.75 -14.72 10.33
CA ALA A 13 -16.20 -14.73 10.17
C ALA A 13 -16.97 -13.84 11.18
N SER A 14 -16.37 -12.74 11.66
CA SER A 14 -17.00 -11.83 12.62
C SER A 14 -18.08 -10.93 12.02
N VAL A 15 -18.00 -10.62 10.72
CA VAL A 15 -18.95 -9.71 10.05
C VAL A 15 -20.02 -10.52 9.31
N HIS A 16 -21.24 -10.48 9.84
CA HIS A 16 -22.38 -11.19 9.26
C HIS A 16 -22.79 -10.61 7.90
N VAL A 17 -22.83 -11.47 6.88
CA VAL A 17 -23.35 -11.13 5.55
C VAL A 17 -24.80 -11.63 5.47
N PRO A 18 -25.80 -10.74 5.35
CA PRO A 18 -27.20 -11.15 5.38
C PRO A 18 -27.55 -12.09 4.20
N PRO A 19 -28.11 -13.28 4.47
CA PRO A 19 -28.51 -14.22 3.42
C PRO A 19 -29.64 -13.60 2.58
N GLY A 20 -29.49 -13.63 1.25
CA GLY A 20 -30.50 -13.10 0.31
C GLY A 20 -30.40 -11.61 0.00
N ALA A 21 -29.45 -10.86 0.56
CA ALA A 21 -29.20 -9.48 0.11
C ALA A 21 -28.75 -9.47 -1.36
N THR A 22 -29.21 -8.48 -2.15
CA THR A 22 -28.84 -8.30 -3.55
C THR A 22 -28.33 -6.88 -3.79
N GLY A 23 -27.51 -6.70 -4.83
CA GLY A 23 -27.02 -5.41 -5.29
C GLY A 23 -26.25 -4.63 -4.23
N TRP A 24 -26.65 -3.38 -4.01
CA TRP A 24 -25.94 -2.41 -3.16
C TRP A 24 -25.88 -2.83 -1.68
N ARG A 25 -26.94 -3.46 -1.16
CA ARG A 25 -26.98 -3.93 0.24
C ARG A 25 -25.98 -5.07 0.50
N ARG A 26 -25.72 -5.89 -0.51
CA ARG A 26 -24.69 -6.95 -0.44
C ARG A 26 -23.29 -6.37 -0.60
N LEU A 27 -23.10 -5.43 -1.53
CA LEU A 27 -21.84 -4.71 -1.67
C LEU A 27 -21.44 -4.05 -0.34
N MET A 28 -22.34 -3.32 0.31
CA MET A 28 -22.08 -2.67 1.60
C MET A 28 -21.77 -3.66 2.74
N ALA A 29 -22.25 -4.90 2.66
CA ALA A 29 -21.93 -5.94 3.64
C ALA A 29 -20.52 -6.52 3.44
N PHE A 30 -20.07 -6.59 2.17
CA PHE A 30 -18.72 -7.02 1.82
C PHE A 30 -17.70 -5.87 1.81
N ALA A 31 -18.16 -4.61 1.74
CA ALA A 31 -17.30 -3.44 1.73
C ALA A 31 -16.50 -3.32 3.02
N GLY A 32 -15.21 -3.05 2.90
CA GLY A 32 -14.30 -2.89 4.03
C GLY A 32 -12.90 -3.43 3.75
N PRO A 33 -12.74 -4.74 3.46
CA PRO A 33 -11.45 -5.36 3.20
C PRO A 33 -10.67 -4.68 2.08
N GLY A 34 -11.34 -4.36 0.97
CA GLY A 34 -10.76 -3.64 -0.15
C GLY A 34 -10.27 -2.24 0.22
N TYR A 35 -11.02 -1.51 1.04
CA TYR A 35 -10.64 -0.18 1.53
C TYR A 35 -9.48 -0.23 2.53
N MET A 36 -9.44 -1.24 3.40
CA MET A 36 -8.29 -1.46 4.28
C MET A 36 -7.02 -1.74 3.49
N VAL A 37 -7.13 -2.47 2.37
CA VAL A 37 -5.99 -2.78 1.51
C VAL A 37 -5.58 -1.58 0.67
N SER A 38 -6.54 -0.86 0.05
CA SER A 38 -6.25 0.27 -0.84
C SER A 38 -5.51 1.41 -0.16
N VAL A 39 -5.61 1.49 1.15
CA VAL A 39 -4.99 2.54 1.95
C VAL A 39 -3.48 2.44 2.00
N GLY A 40 -2.93 1.23 2.02
CA GLY A 40 -1.47 1.08 1.92
C GLY A 40 -0.93 1.61 0.59
N TYR A 41 -1.77 1.71 -0.44
CA TYR A 41 -1.41 2.28 -1.74
C TYR A 41 -1.40 3.80 -1.77
N MET A 42 -1.55 4.47 -0.62
CA MET A 42 -1.61 5.92 -0.47
C MET A 42 -0.66 6.42 0.62
N ASP A 43 0.31 5.60 1.02
CA ASP A 43 1.26 5.91 2.06
C ASP A 43 2.25 7.02 1.63
N PRO A 44 2.97 7.64 2.58
CA PRO A 44 3.96 8.67 2.26
C PRO A 44 5.08 8.20 1.29
N GLY A 45 5.35 6.90 1.22
CA GLY A 45 6.29 6.31 0.26
C GLY A 45 5.87 6.58 -1.19
N ASN A 46 4.60 6.29 -1.52
CA ASN A 46 4.03 6.52 -2.85
C ASN A 46 4.06 8.00 -3.24
N TRP A 47 3.82 8.88 -2.27
CA TRP A 47 3.80 10.33 -2.51
C TRP A 47 5.17 10.84 -2.96
N ALA A 48 6.25 10.37 -2.35
CA ALA A 48 7.60 10.77 -2.75
C ALA A 48 7.88 10.42 -4.22
N THR A 49 7.46 9.23 -4.67
CA THR A 49 7.63 8.80 -6.06
C THR A 49 6.71 9.55 -7.03
N ASP A 50 5.47 9.84 -6.64
CA ASP A 50 4.51 10.55 -7.48
C ASP A 50 4.85 12.05 -7.62
N LEU A 51 5.32 12.67 -6.54
CA LEU A 51 5.82 14.05 -6.54
C LEU A 51 7.04 14.19 -7.44
N ALA A 52 8.03 13.29 -7.27
CA ALA A 52 9.23 13.27 -8.11
C ALA A 52 8.89 13.02 -9.59
N GLY A 53 7.94 12.10 -9.86
CA GLY A 53 7.49 11.81 -11.21
C GLY A 53 6.81 13.01 -11.87
N GLY A 54 5.91 13.68 -11.15
CA GLY A 54 5.18 14.83 -11.64
C GLY A 54 6.06 16.06 -11.82
N SER A 55 6.98 16.34 -10.90
CA SER A 55 7.88 17.50 -10.98
C SER A 55 8.92 17.35 -12.10
N ALA A 56 9.54 16.17 -12.24
CA ALA A 56 10.59 15.95 -13.23
C ALA A 56 10.04 15.71 -14.65
N PHE A 57 8.99 14.90 -14.78
CA PHE A 57 8.53 14.37 -16.09
C PHE A 57 7.13 14.84 -16.50
N GLY A 58 6.51 15.71 -15.71
CA GLY A 58 5.16 16.20 -15.94
C GLY A 58 4.13 15.06 -15.91
N TYR A 59 3.13 15.10 -16.80
CA TYR A 59 2.06 14.10 -16.84
C TYR A 59 2.46 12.73 -17.41
N ARG A 60 3.69 12.52 -17.91
CA ARG A 60 4.07 11.33 -18.69
C ARG A 60 4.00 10.02 -17.89
N LEU A 61 4.25 10.09 -16.59
CA LEU A 61 4.25 8.93 -15.70
C LEU A 61 2.85 8.55 -15.17
N LEU A 62 1.78 9.27 -15.56
CA LEU A 62 0.40 8.85 -15.26
C LEU A 62 0.09 7.47 -15.84
N SER A 63 0.60 7.16 -17.03
CA SER A 63 0.51 5.83 -17.64
C SER A 63 1.12 4.74 -16.75
N VAL A 64 2.22 5.03 -16.05
CA VAL A 64 2.88 4.10 -15.13
C VAL A 64 2.05 3.90 -13.87
N ILE A 65 1.52 4.96 -13.26
CA ILE A 65 0.60 4.84 -12.11
C ILE A 65 -0.61 3.97 -12.48
N MET A 66 -1.21 4.20 -13.66
CA MET A 66 -2.35 3.43 -14.14
C MET A 66 -1.99 1.95 -14.35
N LEU A 67 -0.90 1.64 -15.05
CA LEU A 67 -0.46 0.25 -15.28
C LEU A 67 -0.13 -0.45 -13.96
N SER A 68 0.58 0.23 -13.06
CA SER A 68 0.91 -0.25 -11.73
C SER A 68 -0.35 -0.58 -10.92
N ASN A 69 -1.36 0.29 -10.95
CA ASN A 69 -2.63 0.04 -10.27
C ASN A 69 -3.41 -1.13 -10.88
N LEU A 70 -3.37 -1.32 -12.21
CA LEU A 70 -3.98 -2.48 -12.85
C LEU A 70 -3.28 -3.79 -12.42
N MET A 71 -1.96 -3.77 -12.28
CA MET A 71 -1.21 -4.90 -11.71
C MET A 71 -1.62 -5.15 -10.26
N ALA A 72 -1.76 -4.10 -9.45
CA ALA A 72 -2.23 -4.20 -8.08
C ALA A 72 -3.63 -4.81 -7.99
N ILE A 73 -4.60 -4.33 -8.77
CA ILE A 73 -5.97 -4.88 -8.81
C ILE A 73 -5.94 -6.37 -9.15
N LEU A 74 -5.14 -6.77 -10.16
CA LEU A 74 -5.00 -8.17 -10.53
C LEU A 74 -4.47 -8.99 -9.36
N LEU A 75 -3.33 -8.60 -8.77
CA LEU A 75 -2.68 -9.34 -7.70
C LEU A 75 -3.55 -9.39 -6.43
N GLN A 76 -4.25 -8.31 -6.12
CA GLN A 76 -5.15 -8.24 -4.98
C GLN A 76 -6.39 -9.11 -5.17
N ALA A 77 -6.96 -9.16 -6.39
CA ALA A 77 -8.03 -10.09 -6.71
C ALA A 77 -7.60 -11.57 -6.58
N LEU A 78 -6.34 -11.88 -6.94
CA LEU A 78 -5.77 -13.22 -6.74
C LEU A 78 -5.57 -13.55 -5.26
N SER A 79 -5.08 -12.59 -4.48
CA SER A 79 -4.90 -12.75 -3.03
C SER A 79 -6.23 -13.00 -2.31
N ALA A 80 -7.25 -12.18 -2.60
CA ALA A 80 -8.60 -12.39 -2.09
C ALA A 80 -9.15 -13.77 -2.49
N ARG A 81 -8.93 -14.16 -3.74
CA ARG A 81 -9.37 -15.47 -4.25
C ARG A 81 -8.70 -16.62 -3.51
N LEU A 82 -7.40 -16.54 -3.25
CA LEU A 82 -6.67 -17.54 -2.48
C LEU A 82 -7.32 -17.69 -1.10
N GLY A 83 -7.46 -16.60 -0.35
CA GLY A 83 -8.04 -16.60 1.00
C GLY A 83 -9.45 -17.18 1.06
N ILE A 84 -10.30 -16.86 0.09
CA ILE A 84 -11.69 -17.34 0.04
C ILE A 84 -11.78 -18.80 -0.41
N ALA A 85 -10.97 -19.21 -1.38
CA ALA A 85 -11.04 -20.55 -1.95
C ALA A 85 -10.43 -21.61 -1.02
N THR A 86 -9.29 -21.31 -0.40
CA THR A 86 -8.55 -22.26 0.44
C THR A 86 -8.91 -22.15 1.92
N GLY A 87 -9.42 -20.99 2.35
CA GLY A 87 -9.60 -20.68 3.77
C GLY A 87 -8.28 -20.47 4.52
N ARG A 88 -7.17 -20.28 3.79
CA ARG A 88 -5.83 -20.02 4.33
C ARG A 88 -5.30 -18.72 3.74
N ASP A 89 -4.58 -17.95 4.55
CA ASP A 89 -3.87 -16.79 4.04
C ASP A 89 -2.60 -17.20 3.25
N LEU A 90 -2.00 -16.24 2.55
CA LEU A 90 -0.82 -16.48 1.73
C LEU A 90 0.40 -16.93 2.55
N ALA A 91 0.57 -16.45 3.79
CA ALA A 91 1.69 -16.83 4.64
C ALA A 91 1.56 -18.28 5.11
N GLN A 92 0.35 -18.69 5.51
CA GLN A 92 0.01 -20.08 5.83
C GLN A 92 0.26 -20.99 4.63
N ALA A 93 -0.26 -20.62 3.45
CA ALA A 93 -0.06 -21.39 2.22
C ALA A 93 1.43 -21.55 1.86
N CYS A 94 2.24 -20.51 2.03
CA CYS A 94 3.69 -20.59 1.86
C CYS A 94 4.31 -21.57 2.86
N ARG A 95 3.97 -21.46 4.16
CA ARG A 95 4.48 -22.34 5.21
C ARG A 95 4.13 -23.81 4.98
N ASP A 96 2.93 -24.10 4.50
CA ASP A 96 2.49 -25.48 4.23
C ASP A 96 3.24 -26.12 3.07
N ARG A 97 3.69 -25.31 2.11
CA ARG A 97 4.30 -25.79 0.87
C ARG A 97 5.82 -25.84 0.93
N PHE A 98 6.44 -24.91 1.63
CA PHE A 98 7.89 -24.74 1.64
C PHE A 98 8.56 -25.36 2.88
N PRO A 99 9.80 -25.85 2.75
CA PRO A 99 10.57 -26.31 3.90
C PRO A 99 10.92 -25.13 4.82
N MET A 100 11.10 -25.41 6.12
CA MET A 100 11.34 -24.39 7.15
C MET A 100 12.41 -23.34 6.82
N PRO A 101 13.57 -23.65 6.21
CA PRO A 101 14.55 -22.63 5.85
C PRO A 101 14.00 -21.56 4.89
N VAL A 102 13.20 -21.98 3.90
CA VAL A 102 12.56 -21.06 2.94
C VAL A 102 11.46 -20.26 3.63
N THR A 103 10.65 -20.91 4.46
CA THR A 103 9.61 -20.25 5.27
C THR A 103 10.19 -19.16 6.16
N ILE A 104 11.32 -19.42 6.83
CA ILE A 104 12.01 -18.42 7.67
C ILE A 104 12.58 -17.28 6.81
N ALA A 105 13.19 -17.59 5.66
CA ALA A 105 13.71 -16.56 4.77
C ALA A 105 12.60 -15.64 4.25
N LEU A 106 11.45 -16.20 3.83
CA LEU A 106 10.28 -15.44 3.41
C LEU A 106 9.72 -14.58 4.54
N TRP A 107 9.68 -15.12 5.76
CA TRP A 107 9.26 -14.38 6.94
C TRP A 107 10.19 -13.19 7.23
N LEU A 108 11.51 -13.40 7.29
CA LEU A 108 12.49 -12.34 7.53
C LEU A 108 12.38 -11.23 6.48
N ALA A 109 12.26 -11.60 5.22
CA ALA A 109 12.16 -10.63 4.12
C ALA A 109 10.83 -9.86 4.18
N CYS A 110 9.73 -10.52 4.59
CA CYS A 110 8.45 -9.86 4.79
C CYS A 110 8.46 -8.94 6.01
N GLU A 111 9.09 -9.35 7.11
CA GLU A 111 9.25 -8.56 8.33
C GLU A 111 10.07 -7.30 8.05
N ALA A 112 11.18 -7.43 7.32
CA ALA A 112 11.99 -6.31 6.89
C ALA A 112 11.19 -5.31 6.04
N ALA A 113 10.35 -5.79 5.13
CA ALA A 113 9.48 -4.93 4.32
C ALA A 113 8.41 -4.22 5.16
N ILE A 114 7.84 -4.88 6.18
CA ILE A 114 6.88 -4.24 7.10
C ILE A 114 7.58 -3.16 7.93
N ILE A 115 8.78 -3.42 8.44
CA ILE A 115 9.56 -2.41 9.19
C ILE A 115 9.93 -1.23 8.29
N ALA A 116 10.31 -1.49 7.04
CA ALA A 116 10.60 -0.44 6.06
C ALA A 116 9.35 0.40 5.73
N CYS A 117 8.17 -0.22 5.66
CA CYS A 117 6.89 0.49 5.49
C CYS A 117 6.61 1.37 6.71
N ASP A 118 6.69 0.80 7.91
CA ASP A 118 6.46 1.51 9.17
C ASP A 118 7.46 2.68 9.35
N LEU A 119 8.69 2.53 8.85
CA LEU A 119 9.68 3.60 8.79
C LEU A 119 9.24 4.75 7.88
N ALA A 120 8.69 4.46 6.69
CA ALA A 120 8.17 5.48 5.79
C ALA A 120 7.01 6.26 6.43
N GLU A 121 6.15 5.56 7.16
CA GLU A 121 5.04 6.16 7.91
C GLU A 121 5.50 7.07 9.04
N VAL A 122 6.48 6.63 9.84
CA VAL A 122 7.06 7.43 10.92
C VAL A 122 7.63 8.72 10.35
N ILE A 123 8.39 8.62 9.25
CA ILE A 123 8.95 9.79 8.57
C ILE A 123 7.86 10.72 8.05
N GLY A 124 6.89 10.19 7.30
CA GLY A 124 5.81 10.99 6.73
C GLY A 124 4.96 11.70 7.79
N THR A 125 4.64 10.99 8.88
CA THR A 125 3.90 11.54 10.03
C THR A 125 4.73 12.60 10.76
N ALA A 126 6.02 12.35 11.00
CA ALA A 126 6.91 13.33 11.64
C ALA A 126 7.07 14.60 10.78
N ILE A 127 7.17 14.45 9.46
CA ILE A 127 7.18 15.57 8.52
C ILE A 127 5.84 16.31 8.59
N ALA A 128 4.70 15.61 8.55
CA ALA A 128 3.38 16.25 8.66
C ALA A 128 3.22 17.06 9.95
N LEU A 129 3.66 16.51 11.09
CA LEU A 129 3.66 17.21 12.38
C LEU A 129 4.59 18.43 12.38
N GLN A 130 5.76 18.33 11.75
CA GLN A 130 6.66 19.46 11.56
C GLN A 130 6.00 20.58 10.74
N LEU A 131 5.34 20.22 9.65
CA LEU A 131 4.74 21.18 8.73
C LEU A 131 3.49 21.86 9.31
N LEU A 132 2.67 21.12 10.07
CA LEU A 132 1.43 21.64 10.67
C LEU A 132 1.66 22.42 11.96
N PHE A 133 2.54 21.94 12.83
CA PHE A 133 2.68 22.45 14.20
C PHE A 133 4.05 23.09 14.47
N GLY A 134 4.95 23.10 13.48
CA GLY A 134 6.32 23.63 13.65
C GLY A 134 7.19 22.74 14.54
N LEU A 135 6.79 21.50 14.81
CA LEU A 135 7.53 20.58 15.67
C LEU A 135 8.84 20.11 14.99
N PRO A 136 9.98 20.05 15.68
CA PRO A 136 11.18 19.46 15.10
C PRO A 136 10.97 17.98 14.75
N LEU A 137 11.70 17.46 13.74
CA LEU A 137 11.52 16.08 13.25
C LEU A 137 11.74 15.02 14.35
N LEU A 138 12.73 15.20 15.23
CA LEU A 138 13.05 14.25 16.31
C LEU A 138 11.88 14.04 17.30
N PRO A 139 11.35 15.09 17.97
CA PRO A 139 10.17 14.94 18.81
C PRO A 139 8.93 14.53 18.02
N GLY A 140 8.80 14.96 16.75
CA GLY A 140 7.75 14.47 15.85
C GLY A 140 7.78 12.95 15.67
N ALA A 141 8.95 12.38 15.40
CA ALA A 141 9.15 10.93 15.24
C ALA A 141 8.84 10.18 16.55
N ILE A 142 9.22 10.72 17.71
CA ILE A 142 8.89 10.12 19.01
C ILE A 142 7.37 10.17 19.27
N LEU A 143 6.72 11.28 18.93
CA LEU A 143 5.27 11.44 19.07
C LEU A 143 4.47 10.47 18.20
N THR A 144 5.02 9.98 17.08
CA THR A 144 4.39 8.90 16.32
C THR A 144 4.22 7.63 17.14
N GLY A 145 4.99 7.42 18.22
CA GLY A 145 4.74 6.31 19.15
C GLY A 145 3.33 6.35 19.77
N LEU A 146 2.69 7.52 19.82
CA LEU A 146 1.30 7.65 20.29
C LEU A 146 0.27 7.11 19.28
N ASP A 147 0.60 7.07 17.98
CA ASP A 147 -0.29 6.49 16.97
C ASP A 147 -0.50 4.99 17.20
N ALA A 148 0.51 4.31 17.76
CA ALA A 148 0.44 2.91 18.12
C ALA A 148 -0.62 2.68 19.18
N ALA A 149 -0.67 3.55 20.21
CA ALA A 149 -1.70 3.49 21.24
C ALA A 149 -3.10 3.75 20.65
N LEU A 150 -3.23 4.72 19.73
CA LEU A 150 -4.48 5.02 19.06
C LEU A 150 -5.00 3.80 18.27
N VAL A 151 -4.13 3.13 17.50
CA VAL A 151 -4.52 1.97 16.70
C VAL A 151 -4.85 0.77 17.57
N LEU A 152 -4.09 0.52 18.63
CA LEU A 152 -4.44 -0.53 19.60
C LEU A 152 -5.81 -0.27 20.25
N MET A 153 -6.11 0.98 20.59
CA MET A 153 -7.43 1.36 21.09
C MET A 153 -8.54 1.10 20.06
N LEU A 154 -8.30 1.40 18.78
CA LEU A 154 -9.27 1.16 17.70
C LEU A 154 -9.48 -0.33 17.45
N MET A 155 -8.41 -1.14 17.46
CA MET A 155 -8.49 -2.60 17.29
C MET A 155 -9.36 -3.24 18.38
N ASN A 156 -9.27 -2.77 19.63
CA ASN A 156 -10.10 -3.25 20.74
C ASN A 156 -11.60 -2.92 20.58
N ARG A 157 -11.99 -1.98 19.70
CA ARG A 157 -13.39 -1.63 19.43
C ARG A 157 -14.03 -2.42 18.27
N GLY A 158 -13.26 -3.27 17.60
CA GLY A 158 -13.73 -4.17 16.55
C GLY A 158 -13.56 -3.63 15.12
N PHE A 159 -13.63 -4.56 14.15
CA PHE A 159 -13.27 -4.30 12.75
C PHE A 159 -14.12 -3.25 12.04
N ARG A 160 -15.43 -3.12 12.35
CA ARG A 160 -16.27 -2.09 11.71
C ARG A 160 -15.86 -0.66 12.09
N VAL A 161 -15.43 -0.45 13.33
CA VAL A 161 -14.94 0.86 13.78
C VAL A 161 -13.61 1.17 13.11
N LEU A 162 -12.74 0.16 12.98
CA LEU A 162 -11.48 0.27 12.27
C LEU A 162 -11.68 0.59 10.79
N GLU A 163 -12.55 -0.15 10.09
CA GLU A 163 -12.91 0.10 8.68
C GLU A 163 -13.48 1.52 8.49
N ALA A 164 -14.38 1.97 9.37
CA ALA A 164 -14.95 3.31 9.31
C ALA A 164 -13.90 4.42 9.53
N PHE A 165 -12.96 4.21 10.45
CA PHE A 165 -11.85 5.14 10.69
C PHE A 165 -10.95 5.27 9.44
N VAL A 166 -10.56 4.12 8.86
CA VAL A 166 -9.75 4.02 7.64
C VAL A 166 -10.43 4.72 6.47
N ILE A 167 -11.73 4.50 6.26
CA ILE A 167 -12.52 5.17 5.23
C ILE A 167 -12.63 6.68 5.51
N GLY A 168 -12.75 7.10 6.77
CA GLY A 168 -12.75 8.51 7.14
C GLY A 168 -11.46 9.23 6.74
N LEU A 169 -10.30 8.63 7.02
CA LEU A 169 -9.00 9.14 6.60
C LEU A 169 -8.87 9.20 5.08
N LEU A 170 -9.37 8.18 4.37
CA LEU A 170 -9.41 8.13 2.91
C LEU A 170 -10.18 9.31 2.31
N VAL A 171 -11.36 9.62 2.86
CA VAL A 171 -12.19 10.74 2.41
C VAL A 171 -11.48 12.08 2.65
N ILE A 172 -10.77 12.22 3.78
CA ILE A 172 -9.98 13.42 4.07
C ILE A 172 -8.89 13.61 3.00
N ILE A 173 -8.12 12.56 2.69
CA ILE A 173 -7.05 12.62 1.68
C ILE A 173 -7.64 13.00 0.32
N ALA A 174 -8.71 12.32 -0.10
CA ALA A 174 -9.38 12.57 -1.37
C ALA A 174 -9.91 14.01 -1.47
N ALA A 175 -10.54 14.53 -0.41
CA ALA A 175 -11.04 15.91 -0.37
C ALA A 175 -9.90 16.93 -0.47
N CYS A 176 -8.80 16.70 0.24
CA CYS A 176 -7.62 17.58 0.22
C CYS A 176 -7.00 17.68 -1.17
N PHE A 177 -6.85 16.56 -1.89
CA PHE A 177 -6.31 16.57 -3.25
C PHE A 177 -7.32 17.02 -4.30
N LEU A 178 -8.61 16.80 -4.10
CA LEU A 178 -9.65 17.34 -4.96
C LEU A 178 -9.59 18.87 -4.99
N VAL A 179 -9.50 19.51 -3.82
CA VAL A 179 -9.36 20.98 -3.73
C VAL A 179 -8.10 21.45 -4.45
N GLN A 180 -6.97 20.74 -4.29
CA GLN A 180 -5.71 21.09 -4.95
C GLN A 180 -5.75 20.93 -6.47
N ILE A 181 -6.39 19.86 -7.00
CA ILE A 181 -6.59 19.71 -8.45
C ILE A 181 -7.44 20.84 -9.01
N LEU A 182 -8.55 21.17 -8.32
CA LEU A 182 -9.44 22.25 -8.74
C LEU A 182 -8.71 23.60 -8.77
N ALA A 183 -7.85 23.86 -7.77
CA ALA A 183 -7.01 25.05 -7.74
C ALA A 183 -5.92 25.04 -8.84
N ALA A 184 -5.32 23.88 -9.10
CA ALA A 184 -4.29 23.72 -10.13
C ALA A 184 -4.83 23.87 -11.56
N ALA A 185 -6.13 23.65 -11.77
CA ALA A 185 -6.83 23.74 -13.05
C ALA A 185 -6.03 23.14 -14.24
N PRO A 186 -5.58 21.88 -14.15
CA PRO A 186 -4.68 21.30 -15.15
C PRO A 186 -5.37 21.13 -16.50
N PRO A 187 -4.67 21.32 -17.63
CA PRO A 187 -5.24 21.10 -18.95
C PRO A 187 -5.59 19.62 -19.14
N VAL A 188 -6.90 19.31 -19.17
CA VAL A 188 -7.44 17.94 -19.26
C VAL A 188 -6.84 17.17 -20.44
N ALA A 189 -6.63 17.83 -21.58
CA ALA A 189 -6.02 17.21 -22.75
C ALA A 189 -4.57 16.77 -22.54
N ALA A 190 -3.80 17.42 -21.66
CA ALA A 190 -2.45 17.00 -21.31
C ALA A 190 -2.47 15.82 -20.33
N VAL A 191 -3.38 15.85 -19.36
CA VAL A 191 -3.60 14.75 -18.41
C VAL A 191 -3.99 13.47 -19.14
N LEU A 192 -4.96 13.54 -20.06
CA LEU A 192 -5.40 12.39 -20.85
C LEU A 192 -4.30 11.85 -21.76
N ARG A 193 -3.45 12.71 -22.33
CA ARG A 193 -2.26 12.28 -23.08
C ARG A 193 -1.23 11.58 -22.20
N GLY A 194 -1.10 11.99 -20.93
CA GLY A 194 -0.23 11.36 -19.95
C GLY A 194 -0.62 9.91 -19.59
N LEU A 195 -1.90 9.55 -19.76
CA LEU A 195 -2.37 8.18 -19.54
C LEU A 195 -1.89 7.20 -20.63
N VAL A 196 -1.44 7.71 -21.78
CA VAL A 196 -0.91 6.88 -22.86
C VAL A 196 0.59 6.65 -22.61
N PRO A 197 1.07 5.39 -22.56
CA PRO A 197 2.48 5.10 -22.41
C PRO A 197 3.33 5.75 -23.51
N THR A 198 4.46 6.32 -23.13
CA THR A 198 5.39 6.95 -24.09
C THR A 198 6.63 6.09 -24.27
N PRO A 199 7.18 5.97 -25.50
CA PRO A 199 8.42 5.22 -25.75
C PRO A 199 9.63 5.75 -24.97
N ALA A 200 9.58 7.04 -24.57
CA ALA A 200 10.60 7.70 -23.76
C ALA A 200 10.86 6.98 -22.42
N LEU A 201 9.86 6.27 -21.90
CA LEU A 201 9.95 5.49 -20.66
C LEU A 201 11.08 4.44 -20.70
N LEU A 202 11.35 3.87 -21.87
CA LEU A 202 12.37 2.81 -22.02
C LEU A 202 13.75 3.37 -22.40
N THR A 203 13.81 4.61 -22.88
CA THR A 203 15.05 5.24 -23.36
C THR A 203 15.70 6.15 -22.33
N ASP A 204 14.93 6.75 -21.42
CA ASP A 204 15.41 7.67 -20.39
C ASP A 204 15.65 6.92 -19.07
N PRO A 205 16.91 6.76 -18.61
CA PRO A 205 17.23 6.04 -17.38
C PRO A 205 16.62 6.67 -16.13
N ALA A 206 16.54 7.99 -16.06
CA ALA A 206 15.99 8.69 -14.89
C ALA A 206 14.47 8.51 -14.82
N MET A 207 13.79 8.59 -15.98
CA MET A 207 12.35 8.32 -16.06
C MET A 207 12.04 6.87 -15.69
N LEU A 208 12.86 5.93 -16.16
CA LEU A 208 12.72 4.52 -15.84
C LEU A 208 12.92 4.26 -14.35
N TYR A 209 13.91 4.90 -13.71
CA TYR A 209 14.16 4.78 -12.27
C TYR A 209 12.93 5.21 -11.46
N VAL A 210 12.35 6.38 -11.76
CA VAL A 210 11.13 6.84 -11.07
C VAL A 210 9.94 5.94 -11.38
N ALA A 211 9.81 5.45 -12.61
CA ALA A 211 8.75 4.52 -12.98
C ALA A 211 8.84 3.18 -12.22
N ILE A 212 10.04 2.64 -12.04
CA ILE A 212 10.26 1.44 -11.21
C ILE A 212 9.89 1.74 -9.76
N GLY A 213 10.28 2.93 -9.25
CA GLY A 213 9.87 3.41 -7.94
C GLY A 213 8.35 3.43 -7.75
N ILE A 214 7.61 4.02 -8.69
CA ILE A 214 6.13 4.04 -8.67
C ILE A 214 5.57 2.61 -8.62
N ILE A 215 6.09 1.69 -9.44
CA ILE A 215 5.61 0.30 -9.46
C ILE A 215 5.87 -0.42 -8.14
N GLY A 216 7.09 -0.28 -7.60
CA GLY A 216 7.48 -0.89 -6.33
C GLY A 216 6.71 -0.34 -5.13
N ALA A 217 6.48 0.98 -5.11
CA ALA A 217 5.74 1.66 -4.06
C ALA A 217 4.23 1.30 -4.12
N THR A 218 3.66 1.22 -5.32
CA THR A 218 2.25 0.82 -5.49
C THR A 218 2.04 -0.63 -5.04
N VAL A 219 2.79 -1.61 -5.56
CA VAL A 219 2.49 -3.02 -5.29
C VAL A 219 3.17 -3.48 -4.00
N MET A 220 2.54 -3.20 -2.87
CA MET A 220 3.07 -3.59 -1.56
C MET A 220 2.90 -5.10 -1.26
N PRO A 221 3.99 -5.83 -0.94
CA PRO A 221 3.91 -7.27 -0.67
C PRO A 221 3.08 -7.61 0.57
N HIS A 222 3.23 -6.84 1.65
CA HIS A 222 2.50 -7.08 2.89
C HIS A 222 0.98 -6.97 2.71
N ASN A 223 0.52 -6.14 1.77
CA ASN A 223 -0.90 -6.03 1.43
C ASN A 223 -1.46 -7.27 0.72
N LEU A 224 -0.62 -8.06 0.05
CA LEU A 224 -1.05 -9.35 -0.51
C LEU A 224 -1.32 -10.36 0.61
N TYR A 225 -0.52 -10.38 1.67
CA TYR A 225 -0.78 -11.21 2.85
C TYR A 225 -2.02 -10.70 3.59
N LEU A 226 -2.11 -9.38 3.81
CA LEU A 226 -3.23 -8.72 4.47
C LEU A 226 -4.57 -9.07 3.81
N HIS A 227 -4.67 -8.87 2.50
CA HIS A 227 -5.94 -9.07 1.79
C HIS A 227 -6.39 -10.53 1.80
N SER A 228 -5.47 -11.49 1.67
CA SER A 228 -5.78 -12.93 1.73
C SER A 228 -6.35 -13.36 3.08
N SER A 229 -6.09 -12.59 4.14
CA SER A 229 -6.60 -12.83 5.49
C SER A 229 -7.87 -12.04 5.79
N ILE A 230 -7.91 -10.73 5.50
CA ILE A 230 -9.06 -9.88 5.87
C ILE A 230 -10.35 -10.32 5.15
N VAL A 231 -10.27 -10.85 3.93
CA VAL A 231 -11.46 -11.41 3.24
C VAL A 231 -12.13 -12.54 4.00
N GLN A 232 -11.41 -13.20 4.93
CA GLN A 232 -11.92 -14.26 5.78
C GLN A 232 -12.71 -13.74 7.00
N THR A 233 -12.69 -12.43 7.26
CA THR A 233 -13.52 -11.80 8.32
C THR A 233 -15.01 -11.82 7.98
N ARG A 234 -15.36 -11.95 6.70
CA ARG A 234 -16.76 -12.00 6.23
C ARG A 234 -17.33 -13.41 6.43
N ALA A 235 -18.49 -13.50 7.08
CA ALA A 235 -19.21 -14.76 7.24
C ALA A 235 -20.06 -15.04 5.98
N TYR A 236 -19.51 -15.81 5.04
CA TYR A 236 -20.20 -16.25 3.83
C TYR A 236 -20.39 -17.78 3.81
N ASP A 237 -21.34 -18.25 2.99
CA ASP A 237 -21.60 -19.68 2.82
C ASP A 237 -20.37 -20.41 2.22
N ARG A 238 -19.93 -21.47 2.88
CA ARG A 238 -18.73 -22.25 2.50
C ARG A 238 -19.00 -23.24 1.37
N SER A 239 -20.24 -23.32 0.86
CA SER A 239 -20.56 -24.03 -0.38
C SER A 239 -19.78 -23.48 -1.58
N GLU A 240 -19.72 -24.26 -2.67
CA GLU A 240 -19.03 -23.82 -3.89
C GLU A 240 -19.66 -22.54 -4.48
N ALA A 241 -21.00 -22.46 -4.49
CA ALA A 241 -21.72 -21.28 -4.96
C ALA A 241 -21.47 -20.05 -4.06
N GLY A 242 -21.45 -20.24 -2.73
CA GLY A 242 -21.17 -19.17 -1.77
C GLY A 242 -19.76 -18.61 -1.90
N ARG A 243 -18.74 -19.48 -2.07
CA ARG A 243 -17.35 -19.07 -2.34
C ARG A 243 -17.22 -18.30 -3.66
N ARG A 244 -17.88 -18.74 -4.74
CA ARG A 244 -17.86 -18.02 -6.04
C ARG A 244 -18.43 -16.62 -5.91
N ASP A 245 -19.54 -16.48 -5.20
CA ASP A 245 -20.15 -15.19 -4.94
C ASP A 245 -19.25 -14.31 -4.05
N ALA A 246 -18.68 -14.85 -2.98
CA ALA A 246 -17.74 -14.13 -2.12
C ALA A 246 -16.50 -13.63 -2.90
N ILE A 247 -15.92 -14.44 -3.78
CA ILE A 247 -14.82 -14.03 -4.66
C ILE A 247 -15.24 -12.87 -5.55
N ARG A 248 -16.44 -12.93 -6.15
CA ARG A 248 -16.97 -11.87 -6.99
C ARG A 248 -17.09 -10.55 -6.22
N TRP A 249 -17.68 -10.57 -5.02
CA TRP A 249 -17.86 -9.35 -4.22
C TRP A 249 -16.56 -8.80 -3.67
N ALA A 250 -15.65 -9.66 -3.18
CA ALA A 250 -14.32 -9.23 -2.74
C ALA A 250 -13.49 -8.63 -3.89
N THR A 251 -13.61 -9.17 -5.11
CA THR A 251 -12.97 -8.59 -6.29
C THR A 251 -13.54 -7.22 -6.61
N TRP A 252 -14.86 -7.03 -6.57
CA TRP A 252 -15.48 -5.72 -6.81
C TRP A 252 -15.11 -4.69 -5.72
N ASP A 253 -15.14 -5.08 -4.45
CA ASP A 253 -14.77 -4.23 -3.32
C ASP A 253 -13.33 -3.72 -3.46
N SER A 254 -12.38 -4.64 -3.65
CA SER A 254 -10.97 -4.29 -3.85
C SER A 254 -10.72 -3.49 -5.13
N THR A 255 -11.40 -3.81 -6.23
CA THR A 255 -11.27 -3.06 -7.50
C THR A 255 -11.73 -1.60 -7.31
N LEU A 256 -12.89 -1.38 -6.71
CA LEU A 256 -13.41 -0.03 -6.47
C LEU A 256 -12.49 0.77 -5.52
N ALA A 257 -12.01 0.13 -4.46
CA ALA A 257 -11.10 0.75 -3.51
C ALA A 257 -9.74 1.12 -4.14
N LEU A 258 -9.14 0.22 -4.93
CA LEU A 258 -7.88 0.49 -5.64
C LEU A 258 -8.05 1.48 -6.80
N MET A 259 -9.23 1.57 -7.42
CA MET A 259 -9.51 2.65 -8.36
C MET A 259 -9.51 4.01 -7.66
N MET A 260 -9.99 4.11 -6.41
CA MET A 260 -9.83 5.32 -5.60
C MET A 260 -8.35 5.63 -5.34
N ALA A 261 -7.52 4.61 -5.04
CA ALA A 261 -6.07 4.75 -4.93
C ALA A 261 -5.41 5.32 -6.17
N LEU A 262 -5.79 4.83 -7.35
CA LEU A 262 -5.34 5.40 -8.61
C LEU A 262 -5.68 6.89 -8.74
N PHE A 263 -6.90 7.30 -8.39
CA PHE A 263 -7.27 8.71 -8.49
C PHE A 263 -6.46 9.60 -7.56
N ILE A 264 -6.13 9.13 -6.35
CA ILE A 264 -5.30 9.90 -5.41
C ILE A 264 -3.85 9.98 -5.89
N ASN A 265 -3.25 8.87 -6.31
CA ASN A 265 -1.86 8.88 -6.82
C ASN A 265 -1.75 9.72 -8.10
N ALA A 266 -2.73 9.59 -9.01
CA ALA A 266 -2.83 10.46 -10.17
C ALA A 266 -3.02 11.93 -9.78
N ALA A 267 -3.81 12.23 -8.75
CA ALA A 267 -3.99 13.60 -8.25
C ALA A 267 -2.68 14.21 -7.73
N ILE A 268 -1.91 13.46 -6.94
CA ILE A 268 -0.61 13.89 -6.43
C ILE A 268 0.32 14.24 -7.59
N LEU A 269 0.44 13.35 -8.58
CA LEU A 269 1.29 13.57 -9.74
C LEU A 269 0.81 14.75 -10.60
N ILE A 270 -0.50 14.87 -10.83
CA ILE A 270 -1.08 15.98 -11.60
C ILE A 270 -0.82 17.32 -10.93
N VAL A 271 -1.02 17.39 -9.60
CA VAL A 271 -0.76 18.61 -8.82
C VAL A 271 0.73 18.94 -8.83
N ALA A 272 1.61 17.95 -8.67
CA ALA A 272 3.05 18.14 -8.77
C ALA A 272 3.49 18.64 -10.15
N SER A 273 2.93 18.07 -11.22
CA SER A 273 3.19 18.51 -12.59
C SER A 273 2.68 19.92 -12.85
N ALA A 274 1.47 20.25 -12.40
CA ALA A 274 0.88 21.57 -12.62
C ALA A 274 1.63 22.66 -11.84
N ALA A 275 1.94 22.40 -10.56
CA ALA A 275 2.60 23.35 -9.68
C ALA A 275 4.10 23.47 -9.98
N PHE A 276 4.83 22.36 -10.08
CA PHE A 276 6.31 22.36 -10.09
C PHE A 276 6.90 22.28 -11.50
N HIS A 277 6.41 21.35 -12.34
CA HIS A 277 6.98 21.16 -13.68
C HIS A 277 6.71 22.38 -14.59
N GLY A 278 5.50 22.92 -14.54
CA GLY A 278 5.11 24.12 -15.29
C GLY A 278 5.85 25.39 -14.87
N SER A 279 6.28 25.47 -13.61
CA SER A 279 7.01 26.62 -13.06
C SER A 279 8.54 26.50 -13.14
N GLY A 280 9.06 25.42 -13.73
CA GLY A 280 10.49 25.18 -13.90
C GLY A 280 11.18 24.49 -12.71
N HIS A 281 10.45 24.13 -11.65
CA HIS A 281 10.97 23.43 -10.48
C HIS A 281 10.97 21.90 -10.72
N ARG A 282 11.98 21.40 -11.43
CA ARG A 282 12.03 19.98 -11.85
C ARG A 282 12.66 19.02 -10.83
N ASP A 283 13.29 19.55 -9.78
CA ASP A 283 14.03 18.76 -8.78
C ASP A 283 13.27 18.60 -7.45
N VAL A 284 11.94 18.81 -7.46
CA VAL A 284 11.11 18.68 -6.26
C VAL A 284 10.76 17.21 -6.04
N ALA A 285 11.61 16.52 -5.29
CA ALA A 285 11.36 15.15 -4.83
C ALA A 285 11.06 15.07 -3.32
N ASP A 286 11.36 16.13 -2.57
CA ASP A 286 11.15 16.19 -1.13
C ASP A 286 9.74 16.67 -0.75
N ILE A 287 9.11 15.96 0.20
CA ILE A 287 7.79 16.28 0.75
C ILE A 287 7.80 17.65 1.43
N GLY A 288 8.88 17.99 2.15
CA GLY A 288 9.02 19.28 2.82
C GLY A 288 9.13 20.44 1.82
N GLN A 289 9.89 20.25 0.74
CA GLN A 289 9.98 21.21 -0.36
C GLN A 289 8.65 21.37 -1.09
N ALA A 290 7.94 20.27 -1.37
CA ALA A 290 6.61 20.31 -1.99
C ALA A 290 5.65 21.15 -1.15
N TYR A 291 5.59 20.96 0.18
CA TYR A 291 4.76 21.76 1.07
C TYR A 291 5.03 23.27 0.97
N ARG A 292 6.31 23.69 0.93
CA ARG A 292 6.65 25.12 0.87
C ARG A 292 6.29 25.76 -0.46
N LEU A 293 6.33 24.99 -1.53
CA LEU A 293 6.13 25.48 -2.90
C LEU A 293 4.67 25.37 -3.36
N ILE A 294 3.87 24.48 -2.79
CA ILE A 294 2.53 24.21 -3.31
C ILE A 294 1.56 25.39 -3.16
N SER A 295 1.52 26.06 -2.00
CA SER A 295 0.69 27.26 -1.79
C SER A 295 1.05 28.43 -2.72
N PRO A 296 2.33 28.88 -2.83
CA PRO A 296 2.66 30.00 -3.70
C PRO A 296 2.46 29.68 -5.18
N LEU A 297 2.71 28.44 -5.61
CA LEU A 297 2.61 28.07 -7.03
C LEU A 297 1.17 27.78 -7.46
N LEU A 298 0.31 27.29 -6.57
CA LEU A 298 -1.12 27.13 -6.85
C LEU A 298 -1.93 28.41 -6.59
N GLY A 299 -1.36 29.43 -5.97
CA GLY A 299 -2.07 30.66 -5.59
C GLY A 299 -3.12 30.45 -4.49
N LEU A 300 -3.08 29.33 -3.78
CA LEU A 300 -4.02 28.96 -2.72
C LEU A 300 -3.28 28.82 -1.39
N GLY A 301 -3.40 29.80 -0.50
CA GLY A 301 -2.67 29.82 0.79
C GLY A 301 -2.91 28.60 1.69
N VAL A 302 -4.07 27.95 1.56
CA VAL A 302 -4.47 26.77 2.35
C VAL A 302 -3.91 25.46 1.75
N ALA A 303 -3.35 25.47 0.53
CA ALA A 303 -2.90 24.25 -0.15
C ALA A 303 -1.83 23.48 0.64
N SER A 304 -0.83 24.17 1.18
CA SER A 304 0.19 23.57 2.05
C SER A 304 -0.45 22.86 3.25
N THR A 305 -1.39 23.52 3.95
CA THR A 305 -2.09 22.93 5.10
C THR A 305 -2.89 21.69 4.71
N LEU A 306 -3.63 21.73 3.61
CA LEU A 306 -4.38 20.56 3.10
C LEU A 306 -3.43 19.40 2.75
N PHE A 307 -2.30 19.71 2.13
CA PHE A 307 -1.27 18.72 1.81
C PHE A 307 -0.72 18.05 3.08
N ALA A 308 -0.39 18.83 4.12
CA ALA A 308 0.13 18.27 5.37
C ALA A 308 -0.93 17.52 6.19
N VAL A 309 -2.20 17.95 6.17
CA VAL A 309 -3.32 17.20 6.78
C VAL A 309 -3.51 15.86 6.07
N ALA A 310 -3.47 15.84 4.74
CA ALA A 310 -3.57 14.61 3.97
C ALA A 310 -2.37 13.68 4.23
N LEU A 311 -1.16 14.23 4.37
CA LEU A 311 0.04 13.45 4.71
C LEU A 311 -0.07 12.80 6.10
N LEU A 312 -0.58 13.55 7.09
CA LEU A 312 -0.84 13.03 8.43
C LEU A 312 -1.89 11.91 8.38
N ALA A 313 -2.97 12.11 7.62
CA ALA A 313 -4.00 11.10 7.43
C ALA A 313 -3.44 9.83 6.77
N ALA A 314 -2.60 9.96 5.74
CA ALA A 314 -1.94 8.83 5.08
C ALA A 314 -1.05 8.02 6.04
N GLY A 315 -0.21 8.70 6.83
CA GLY A 315 0.68 8.07 7.81
C GLY A 315 -0.08 7.27 8.88
N MET A 316 -1.13 7.85 9.45
CA MET A 316 -1.97 7.15 10.45
C MET A 316 -2.68 5.92 9.89
N ASN A 317 -3.02 5.94 8.60
CA ASN A 317 -3.82 4.90 7.98
C ASN A 317 -2.98 3.65 7.69
N SER A 318 -1.77 3.84 7.17
CA SER A 318 -0.84 2.75 6.86
C SER A 318 -0.45 1.96 8.11
N THR A 319 -0.37 2.63 9.27
CA THR A 319 -0.10 2.03 10.58
C THR A 319 -1.07 0.92 10.97
N VAL A 320 -2.36 1.07 10.65
CA VAL A 320 -3.37 0.04 10.88
C VAL A 320 -3.04 -1.21 10.08
N THR A 321 -2.73 -1.02 8.79
CA THR A 321 -2.47 -2.10 7.84
C THR A 321 -1.17 -2.84 8.14
N GLY A 322 -0.10 -2.13 8.49
CA GLY A 322 1.19 -2.73 8.85
C GLY A 322 1.11 -3.62 10.09
N THR A 323 0.30 -3.22 11.09
CA THR A 323 0.11 -3.99 12.33
C THR A 323 -0.61 -5.32 12.04
N LEU A 324 -1.70 -5.27 11.27
CA LEU A 324 -2.46 -6.46 10.88
C LEU A 324 -1.64 -7.37 9.97
N ALA A 325 -0.95 -6.80 8.97
CA ALA A 325 -0.13 -7.57 8.04
C ALA A 325 1.01 -8.28 8.78
N GLY A 326 1.66 -7.60 9.73
CA GLY A 326 2.69 -8.19 10.57
C GLY A 326 2.19 -9.34 11.44
N GLN A 327 1.00 -9.22 12.00
CA GLN A 327 0.38 -10.34 12.73
C GLN A 327 0.14 -11.54 11.81
N ILE A 328 -0.47 -11.31 10.65
CA ILE A 328 -0.80 -12.37 9.67
C ILE A 328 0.48 -13.09 9.22
N VAL A 329 1.53 -12.32 8.91
CA VAL A 329 2.82 -12.86 8.48
C VAL A 329 3.47 -13.67 9.59
N MET A 330 3.48 -13.19 10.82
CA MET A 330 4.10 -13.88 11.95
C MET A 330 3.33 -15.14 12.38
N GLU A 331 2.01 -15.05 12.49
CA GLU A 331 1.15 -16.20 12.81
C GLU A 331 1.16 -17.22 11.67
N GLY A 332 1.13 -16.77 10.42
CA GLY A 332 1.12 -17.62 9.24
C GLY A 332 2.46 -18.31 8.99
N PHE A 333 3.59 -17.60 9.04
CA PHE A 333 4.91 -18.19 8.78
C PHE A 333 5.54 -18.88 9.99
N LEU A 334 5.33 -18.40 11.22
CA LEU A 334 6.02 -18.93 12.42
C LEU A 334 5.09 -19.62 13.42
N HIS A 335 3.76 -19.50 13.28
CA HIS A 335 2.79 -19.93 14.30
C HIS A 335 3.02 -19.27 15.68
N VAL A 336 3.64 -18.09 15.71
CA VAL A 336 3.87 -17.32 16.93
C VAL A 336 2.75 -16.29 17.07
N ARG A 337 2.03 -16.35 18.19
CA ARG A 337 1.00 -15.38 18.55
C ARG A 337 1.56 -14.40 19.57
N LEU A 338 1.80 -13.16 19.13
CA LEU A 338 2.10 -12.06 20.04
C LEU A 338 0.83 -11.21 20.19
N PRO A 339 0.56 -10.68 21.39
CA PRO A 339 -0.54 -9.74 21.55
C PRO A 339 -0.28 -8.46 20.72
N HIS A 340 -1.35 -7.87 20.18
CA HIS A 340 -1.28 -6.70 19.29
C HIS A 340 -0.37 -5.59 19.81
N TRP A 341 -0.44 -5.31 21.11
CA TRP A 341 0.34 -4.25 21.74
C TRP A 341 1.84 -4.52 21.71
N ALA A 342 2.26 -5.76 21.99
CA ALA A 342 3.67 -6.13 22.02
C ALA A 342 4.25 -6.11 20.61
N ARG A 343 3.48 -6.64 19.65
CA ARG A 343 3.83 -6.61 18.23
C ARG A 343 4.01 -5.18 17.74
N ARG A 344 3.05 -4.31 18.04
CA ARG A 344 3.08 -2.91 17.62
C ARG A 344 4.26 -2.15 18.23
N LEU A 345 4.51 -2.30 19.53
CA LEU A 345 5.65 -1.66 20.18
C LEU A 345 6.99 -2.16 19.61
N LEU A 346 7.09 -3.44 19.27
CA LEU A 346 8.29 -4.02 18.66
C LEU A 346 8.54 -3.43 17.26
N THR A 347 7.56 -3.53 16.34
CA THR A 347 7.74 -3.03 14.97
C THR A 347 7.96 -1.52 14.95
N ARG A 348 7.20 -0.79 15.77
CA ARG A 348 7.33 0.68 15.87
C ARG A 348 8.64 1.10 16.52
N GLY A 349 9.12 0.36 17.52
CA GLY A 349 10.46 0.57 18.09
C GLY A 349 11.56 0.36 17.05
N LEU A 350 11.47 -0.72 16.27
CA LEU A 350 12.42 -1.03 15.19
C LEU A 350 12.37 -0.02 14.03
N ALA A 351 11.23 0.65 13.81
CA ALA A 351 11.10 1.73 12.83
C ALA A 351 11.57 3.10 13.35
N ILE A 352 11.21 3.47 14.59
CA ILE A 352 11.56 4.77 15.18
C ILE A 352 13.07 4.88 15.43
N VAL A 353 13.72 3.82 15.90
CA VAL A 353 15.15 3.87 16.28
C VAL A 353 16.04 4.31 15.10
N PRO A 354 15.97 3.68 13.90
CA PRO A 354 16.71 4.15 12.73
C PRO A 354 16.38 5.59 12.35
N VAL A 355 15.10 5.99 12.40
CA VAL A 355 14.67 7.35 12.05
C VAL A 355 15.29 8.37 13.00
N VAL A 356 15.24 8.14 14.31
CA VAL A 356 15.81 9.03 15.32
C VAL A 356 17.33 9.13 15.16
N VAL A 357 18.02 8.00 15.00
CA VAL A 357 19.48 7.98 14.83
C VAL A 357 19.92 8.71 13.56
N VAL A 358 19.30 8.40 12.41
CA VAL A 358 19.65 9.04 11.13
C VAL A 358 19.31 10.53 11.16
N THR A 359 18.17 10.92 11.72
CA THR A 359 17.78 12.33 11.82
C THR A 359 18.71 13.10 12.75
N ALA A 360 19.16 12.50 13.85
CA ALA A 360 20.11 13.14 14.77
C ALA A 360 21.50 13.33 14.15
N LEU A 361 21.98 12.37 13.35
CA LEU A 361 23.32 12.41 12.75
C LEU A 361 23.38 13.17 11.42
N TYR A 362 22.36 13.05 10.58
CA TYR A 362 22.37 13.51 9.18
C TYR A 362 21.26 14.50 8.84
N GLY A 363 20.40 14.86 9.81
CA GLY A 363 19.30 15.81 9.63
C GLY A 363 18.26 15.35 8.59
N ALA A 364 17.47 16.31 8.09
CA ALA A 364 16.35 16.04 7.18
C ALA A 364 16.76 15.36 5.86
N ALA A 365 17.95 15.68 5.33
CA ALA A 365 18.46 15.06 4.10
C ALA A 365 18.72 13.56 4.29
N GLY A 366 19.24 13.16 5.45
CA GLY A 366 19.39 11.74 5.83
C GLY A 366 18.05 11.04 5.96
N THR A 367 17.07 11.68 6.58
CA THR A 367 15.71 11.16 6.73
C THR A 367 15.05 10.89 5.37
N ASN A 368 15.20 11.79 4.40
CA ASN A 368 14.67 11.57 3.05
C ASN A 368 15.34 10.42 2.30
N ARG A 369 16.67 10.27 2.43
CA ARG A 369 17.37 9.11 1.86
C ARG A 369 16.89 7.81 2.49
N LEU A 370 16.60 7.84 3.79
CA LEU A 370 16.06 6.68 4.52
C LEU A 370 14.63 6.34 4.05
N LEU A 371 13.79 7.34 3.74
CA LEU A 371 12.47 7.16 3.13
C LEU A 371 12.58 6.49 1.74
N VAL A 372 13.51 6.92 0.89
CA VAL A 372 13.72 6.29 -0.43
C VAL A 372 14.26 4.87 -0.26
N PHE A 373 15.21 4.66 0.65
CA PHE A 373 15.77 3.34 0.94
C PHE A 373 14.70 2.35 1.40
N SER A 374 13.72 2.78 2.20
CA SER A 374 12.66 1.89 2.62
C SER A 374 11.82 1.36 1.45
N GLN A 375 11.56 2.20 0.44
CA GLN A 375 10.84 1.78 -0.78
C GLN A 375 11.60 0.70 -1.56
N VAL A 376 12.93 0.77 -1.57
CA VAL A 376 13.77 -0.25 -2.19
C VAL A 376 13.59 -1.60 -1.49
N VAL A 377 13.61 -1.60 -0.15
CA VAL A 377 13.39 -2.83 0.64
C VAL A 377 12.01 -3.44 0.34
N LEU A 378 10.97 -2.61 0.23
CA LEU A 378 9.62 -3.06 -0.14
C LEU A 378 9.61 -3.69 -1.53
N SER A 379 10.24 -3.02 -2.50
CA SER A 379 10.33 -3.47 -3.87
C SER A 379 11.04 -4.83 -3.96
N MET A 380 12.17 -4.99 -3.26
CA MET A 380 12.93 -6.25 -3.20
C MET A 380 12.12 -7.42 -2.65
N GLN A 381 11.22 -7.18 -1.69
CA GLN A 381 10.38 -8.22 -1.12
C GLN A 381 9.24 -8.66 -2.04
N LEU A 382 8.84 -7.80 -2.97
CA LEU A 382 7.65 -7.99 -3.81
C LEU A 382 7.65 -9.34 -4.57
N PRO A 383 8.73 -9.75 -5.29
CA PRO A 383 8.72 -11.01 -6.02
C PRO A 383 8.50 -12.25 -5.13
N PHE A 384 9.00 -12.21 -3.89
CA PHE A 384 8.86 -13.29 -2.92
C PHE A 384 7.42 -13.49 -2.45
N ALA A 385 6.55 -12.49 -2.58
CA ALA A 385 5.11 -12.62 -2.30
C ALA A 385 4.32 -12.96 -3.57
N VAL A 386 4.63 -12.32 -4.70
CA VAL A 386 3.87 -12.47 -5.95
C VAL A 386 4.07 -13.84 -6.58
N ILE A 387 5.30 -14.37 -6.61
CA ILE A 387 5.58 -15.66 -7.25
C ILE A 387 4.81 -16.80 -6.57
N PRO A 388 4.85 -16.97 -5.22
CA PRO A 388 4.03 -17.96 -4.54
C PRO A 388 2.53 -17.75 -4.78
N LEU A 389 2.04 -16.51 -4.74
CA LEU A 389 0.64 -16.21 -4.97
C LEU A 389 0.16 -16.69 -6.35
N VAL A 390 0.88 -16.33 -7.41
CA VAL A 390 0.53 -16.73 -8.79
C VAL A 390 0.62 -18.24 -8.94
N TRP A 391 1.62 -18.88 -8.33
CA TRP A 391 1.77 -20.33 -8.36
C TRP A 391 0.59 -21.04 -7.67
N PHE A 392 0.22 -20.63 -6.46
CA PHE A 392 -0.85 -21.26 -5.68
C PHE A 392 -2.22 -21.10 -6.34
N VAL A 393 -2.52 -19.92 -6.85
CA VAL A 393 -3.83 -19.67 -7.48
C VAL A 393 -3.95 -20.40 -8.84
N ALA A 394 -2.83 -20.73 -9.49
CA ALA A 394 -2.80 -21.56 -10.70
C ALA A 394 -2.85 -23.07 -10.41
N ASP A 395 -2.51 -23.53 -9.20
CA ASP A 395 -2.50 -24.96 -8.84
C ASP A 395 -3.94 -25.48 -8.61
N ARG A 396 -4.41 -26.32 -9.53
CA ARG A 396 -5.72 -26.98 -9.44
C ARG A 396 -5.85 -27.93 -8.25
N ARG A 397 -4.75 -28.46 -7.72
CA ARG A 397 -4.78 -29.33 -6.53
C ARG A 397 -5.12 -28.52 -5.28
N MET A 398 -4.65 -27.28 -5.21
CA MET A 398 -4.89 -26.40 -4.08
C MET A 398 -6.22 -25.66 -4.20
N MET A 399 -6.52 -25.13 -5.39
CA MET A 399 -7.70 -24.28 -5.62
C MET A 399 -8.95 -25.05 -6.02
N GLY A 400 -8.83 -26.32 -6.42
CA GLY A 400 -9.95 -27.10 -6.95
C GLY A 400 -10.61 -26.42 -8.15
N SER A 401 -11.93 -26.23 -8.09
CA SER A 401 -12.72 -25.55 -9.14
C SER A 401 -12.49 -24.04 -9.20
N PHE A 402 -11.79 -23.45 -8.23
CA PHE A 402 -11.51 -22.00 -8.15
C PHE A 402 -10.18 -21.58 -8.79
N ALA A 403 -9.42 -22.53 -9.34
CA ALA A 403 -8.16 -22.25 -10.02
C ALA A 403 -8.37 -21.25 -11.18
N ILE A 404 -7.41 -20.35 -11.39
CA ILE A 404 -7.49 -19.40 -12.51
C ILE A 404 -7.41 -20.13 -13.86
N SER A 405 -8.03 -19.52 -14.88
CA SER A 405 -7.91 -20.01 -16.26
C SER A 405 -6.48 -19.85 -16.76
N ARG A 406 -6.11 -20.60 -17.79
CA ARG A 406 -4.76 -20.55 -18.38
C ARG A 406 -4.38 -19.16 -18.88
N GLY A 407 -5.35 -18.41 -19.43
CA GLY A 407 -5.15 -17.03 -19.88
C GLY A 407 -4.85 -16.07 -18.72
N PHE A 408 -5.63 -16.16 -17.64
CA PHE A 408 -5.35 -15.37 -16.43
C PHE A 408 -4.01 -15.76 -15.80
N ALA A 409 -3.66 -17.05 -15.76
CA ALA A 409 -2.36 -17.50 -15.27
C ALA A 409 -1.20 -16.92 -16.09
N ALA A 410 -1.30 -16.93 -17.43
CA ALA A 410 -0.29 -16.33 -18.29
C ALA A 410 -0.14 -14.83 -18.05
N LEU A 411 -1.25 -14.10 -17.89
CA LEU A 411 -1.23 -12.67 -17.56
C LEU A 411 -0.59 -12.42 -16.19
N SER A 412 -0.94 -13.21 -15.18
CA SER A 412 -0.37 -13.08 -13.83
C SER A 412 1.13 -13.38 -13.80
N TRP A 413 1.59 -14.39 -14.53
CA TRP A 413 3.01 -14.67 -14.70
C TRP A 413 3.75 -13.57 -15.47
N LEU A 414 3.12 -12.99 -16.50
CA LEU A 414 3.68 -11.84 -17.21
C LEU A 414 3.90 -10.66 -16.24
N VAL A 415 2.89 -10.33 -15.42
CA VAL A 415 3.01 -9.27 -14.40
C VAL A 415 4.12 -9.59 -13.40
N ALA A 416 4.18 -10.84 -12.91
CA ALA A 416 5.24 -11.27 -11.99
C ALA A 416 6.64 -11.15 -12.61
N LEU A 417 6.80 -11.51 -13.88
CA LEU A 417 8.07 -11.40 -14.61
C LEU A 417 8.47 -9.94 -14.86
N VAL A 418 7.52 -9.08 -15.23
CA VAL A 418 7.78 -7.63 -15.38
C VAL A 418 8.28 -7.05 -14.07
N ILE A 419 7.56 -7.31 -12.98
CA ILE A 419 7.93 -6.85 -11.64
C ILE A 419 9.32 -7.36 -11.24
N LEU A 420 9.60 -8.65 -11.46
CA LEU A 420 10.90 -9.25 -11.15
C LEU A 420 12.02 -8.61 -11.97
N ALA A 421 11.81 -8.37 -13.27
CA ALA A 421 12.79 -7.74 -14.15
C ALA A 421 13.07 -6.29 -13.75
N LEU A 422 12.03 -5.51 -13.42
CA LEU A 422 12.18 -4.13 -12.97
C LEU A 422 12.91 -4.04 -11.63
N ASN A 423 12.61 -4.96 -10.70
CA ASN A 423 13.32 -5.07 -9.42
C ASN A 423 14.79 -5.45 -9.60
N GLY A 424 15.07 -6.44 -10.46
CA GLY A 424 16.44 -6.83 -10.79
C GLY A 424 17.23 -5.67 -11.40
N LYS A 425 16.59 -4.87 -12.27
CA LYS A 425 17.20 -3.67 -12.85
C LYS A 425 17.49 -2.61 -11.79
N LEU A 426 16.54 -2.30 -10.91
CA LEU A 426 16.76 -1.32 -9.84
C LEU A 426 17.92 -1.72 -8.92
N LEU A 427 18.03 -3.02 -8.60
CA LEU A 427 19.16 -3.54 -7.83
C LEU A 427 20.49 -3.42 -8.57
N TRP A 428 20.49 -3.70 -9.87
CA TRP A 428 21.66 -3.53 -10.71
C TRP A 428 22.12 -2.07 -10.72
N ASP A 429 21.21 -1.15 -11.04
CA ASP A 429 21.49 0.29 -11.10
C ASP A 429 22.00 0.80 -9.74
N MET A 430 21.43 0.34 -8.61
CA MET A 430 21.95 0.69 -7.28
C MET A 430 23.34 0.13 -6.99
N ALA A 431 23.65 -1.08 -7.47
CA ALA A 431 24.94 -1.72 -7.24
C ALA A 431 26.06 -1.10 -8.10
N THR A 432 25.73 -0.62 -9.30
CA THR A 432 26.70 -0.04 -10.23
C THR A 432 26.92 1.45 -10.08
N GLY A 433 26.06 2.14 -9.31
CA GLY A 433 26.01 3.61 -9.26
C GLY A 433 25.48 4.19 -10.57
#